data_AF-A0A101W397-F1
#
_entry.id   AF-A0A101W397-F1
#
_cell.length_a   1.000
_cell.length_b   1.000
_cell.length_c   1.000
_cell.angle_alpha   90.00
_cell.angle_beta   90.00
_cell.angle_gamma   90.00
#
_symmetry.space_group_name_H-M   'P 1'
#
loop_
_entity.id
_entity.type
_entity.pdbx_description
1 polymer ?
#
loop_
_entity_poly.entity_id
_entity_poly.type
_entity_poly.pdbx_seq_one_letter_code
_entity_poly.pdbx_strand_id
1 'polypeptide(L)'
;MRKICVVLLVVLFITGCSIQHESFKEDPQVEDSTIESQDNTNETDSSAIFPKVMFLKGNDIIRFFPDDKSDSIKEIKNTYVTVYNVINNAEREEWAIVEYIDEVNQKHHGYVMSERLSDRPNIPQYVCNQEAISDIAIGDGLEKAIIQYGDDYEVYKSEFGINYAFNKKNRDVITQIDPMSFTVKAIIVNSSGYKTKENFQVGHNAIKVIESYKSKYEMNTDQQLFNDRPESTFDIGDGYVIEFNYEPKELGEESIITSISLYNITDGDW
;
A
#
# COMPACT_ATOMS: atom_id res chain seq x y z
N MET A 1 50.95 -25.51 33.29
CA MET A 1 50.65 -25.20 34.71
C MET A 1 49.26 -24.60 34.80
N ARG A 2 48.50 -25.04 35.82
CA ARG A 2 47.26 -24.49 36.42
C ARG A 2 46.02 -24.29 35.54
N LYS A 3 45.11 -25.26 35.72
CA LYS A 3 43.64 -25.12 35.71
C LYS A 3 43.18 -24.18 36.82
N ILE A 4 42.12 -23.40 36.59
CA ILE A 4 41.11 -23.06 37.61
C ILE A 4 39.72 -23.14 36.95
N CYS A 5 38.92 -24.09 37.45
CA CYS A 5 37.46 -24.14 37.38
C CYS A 5 36.86 -23.23 38.46
N VAL A 6 35.61 -22.80 38.29
CA VAL A 6 34.46 -22.79 39.25
C VAL A 6 33.33 -22.04 38.50
N VAL A 7 32.14 -22.56 38.12
CA VAL A 7 31.12 -23.45 38.74
C VAL A 7 30.05 -22.66 39.53
N LEU A 8 28.77 -22.87 39.15
CA LEU A 8 27.50 -22.74 39.92
C LEU A 8 26.94 -21.33 40.23
N LEU A 9 25.64 -21.07 40.46
CA LEU A 9 24.37 -21.82 40.45
C LEU A 9 23.19 -20.80 40.46
N VAL A 10 22.08 -21.21 39.85
CA VAL A 10 20.64 -20.87 40.03
C VAL A 10 20.21 -20.36 41.42
N VAL A 11 19.21 -19.46 41.51
CA VAL A 11 18.01 -19.55 42.40
C VAL A 11 16.86 -18.62 41.91
N LEU A 12 15.67 -19.22 41.75
CA LEU A 12 14.33 -18.62 41.65
C LEU A 12 13.88 -17.95 42.96
N PHE A 13 13.07 -16.90 42.89
CA PHE A 13 12.07 -16.62 43.93
C PHE A 13 10.69 -16.37 43.32
N ILE A 14 9.78 -17.29 43.64
CA ILE A 14 8.31 -17.12 43.63
C ILE A 14 7.90 -16.71 45.05
N THR A 15 6.67 -16.19 45.15
CA THR A 15 5.81 -15.89 46.32
C THR A 15 5.76 -14.38 46.61
N GLY A 16 4.60 -13.74 46.70
CA GLY A 16 3.22 -14.21 46.74
C GLY A 16 2.45 -13.33 47.73
N CYS A 17 1.19 -13.03 47.45
CA CYS A 17 0.22 -12.78 48.51
C CYS A 17 -1.20 -13.01 47.98
N SER A 18 -1.77 -14.07 48.51
CA SER A 18 -3.15 -14.55 48.42
C SER A 18 -3.98 -13.98 49.56
N ILE A 19 -5.29 -13.73 49.32
CA ILE A 19 -6.32 -13.77 50.37
C ILE A 19 -7.56 -14.49 49.79
N GLN A 20 -7.88 -15.65 50.41
CA GLN A 20 -9.16 -16.39 50.37
C GLN A 20 -10.16 -15.72 51.35
N HIS A 21 -11.48 -15.86 51.32
CA HIS A 21 -12.41 -17.01 51.49
C HIS A 21 -13.83 -16.33 51.39
N GLU A 22 -14.99 -16.93 51.09
CA GLU A 22 -15.55 -18.22 51.49
C GLU A 22 -16.89 -18.48 50.73
N SER A 23 -17.25 -19.76 50.65
CA SER A 23 -18.43 -20.37 50.01
C SER A 23 -19.73 -20.31 50.82
N PHE A 24 -20.90 -20.56 50.21
CA PHE A 24 -21.75 -21.74 50.49
C PHE A 24 -22.98 -21.87 49.53
N LYS A 25 -23.13 -23.09 48.98
CA LYS A 25 -24.29 -23.93 48.56
C LYS A 25 -25.68 -23.30 48.36
N GLU A 26 -26.61 -23.78 47.50
CA GLU A 26 -26.95 -25.13 47.04
C GLU A 26 -27.93 -25.00 45.84
N ASP A 27 -27.89 -25.92 44.88
CA ASP A 27 -28.89 -26.14 43.79
C ASP A 27 -30.13 -26.87 44.39
N PRO A 28 -31.35 -26.88 43.77
CA PRO A 28 -31.54 -27.74 42.59
C PRO A 28 -32.74 -27.49 41.63
N GLN A 29 -32.64 -28.16 40.47
CA GLN A 29 -33.68 -28.72 39.55
C GLN A 29 -34.42 -27.80 38.57
N VAL A 30 -34.11 -27.92 37.27
CA VAL A 30 -34.81 -28.64 36.18
C VAL A 30 -36.13 -27.99 35.74
N GLU A 31 -36.11 -27.35 34.57
CA GLU A 31 -37.18 -27.55 33.58
C GLU A 31 -36.67 -27.35 32.14
N ASP A 32 -37.13 -28.28 31.32
CA ASP A 32 -36.82 -28.55 29.93
C ASP A 32 -37.59 -27.59 29.03
N SER A 33 -36.90 -26.91 28.11
CA SER A 33 -37.53 -26.43 26.87
C SER A 33 -36.47 -26.28 25.80
N THR A 34 -36.35 -27.33 25.01
CA THR A 34 -35.77 -27.34 23.66
C THR A 34 -36.48 -26.26 22.83
N ILE A 35 -35.76 -25.20 22.45
CA ILE A 35 -36.15 -24.33 21.35
C ILE A 35 -35.04 -24.42 20.32
N GLU A 36 -35.29 -25.22 19.29
CA GLU A 36 -34.59 -25.16 18.01
C GLU A 36 -34.79 -23.75 17.43
N SER A 37 -33.87 -22.83 17.70
CA SER A 37 -33.76 -21.61 16.89
C SER A 37 -32.81 -21.93 15.74
N GLN A 38 -33.44 -22.10 14.57
CA GLN A 38 -32.83 -22.30 13.27
C GLN A 38 -31.55 -21.48 13.09
N ASP A 39 -30.48 -22.21 12.80
CA ASP A 39 -29.21 -21.70 12.30
C ASP A 39 -29.46 -21.10 10.92
N ASN A 40 -29.91 -19.85 10.89
CA ASN A 40 -29.86 -19.02 9.69
C ASN A 40 -28.45 -18.43 9.62
N THR A 41 -27.48 -19.27 9.25
CA THR A 41 -26.27 -18.80 8.57
C THR A 41 -26.70 -18.17 7.26
N ASN A 42 -27.12 -16.90 7.33
CA ASN A 42 -26.94 -16.01 6.20
C ASN A 42 -25.43 -15.92 5.99
N GLU A 43 -24.94 -16.72 5.04
CA GLU A 43 -23.73 -16.43 4.30
C GLU A 43 -23.88 -15.03 3.70
N THR A 44 -23.53 -14.02 4.48
CA THR A 44 -23.17 -12.73 3.91
C THR A 44 -21.79 -12.91 3.33
N ASP A 45 -21.78 -13.28 2.07
CA ASP A 45 -20.66 -13.13 1.15
C ASP A 45 -20.17 -11.68 1.24
N SER A 46 -19.13 -11.45 2.04
CA SER A 46 -18.47 -10.16 2.19
C SER A 46 -16.97 -10.41 2.23
N SER A 47 -16.42 -10.47 1.01
CA SER A 47 -15.00 -10.38 0.73
C SER A 47 -14.44 -9.05 1.25
N ALA A 48 -14.14 -8.95 2.54
CA ALA A 48 -13.47 -7.78 3.06
C ALA A 48 -11.97 -7.84 2.71
N ILE A 49 -11.65 -7.53 1.45
CA ILE A 49 -10.31 -7.07 1.07
C ILE A 49 -10.35 -5.55 1.21
N PHE A 50 -9.85 -5.06 2.34
CA PHE A 50 -9.55 -3.64 2.53
C PHE A 50 -8.04 -3.46 2.46
N PRO A 51 -7.55 -2.35 1.89
CA PRO A 51 -8.25 -1.13 1.44
C PRO A 51 -8.94 -1.23 0.07
N LYS A 52 -10.01 -0.43 -0.14
CA LYS A 52 -10.75 -0.29 -1.41
C LYS A 52 -10.96 1.18 -1.79
N VAL A 53 -10.67 1.59 -3.02
CA VAL A 53 -10.89 2.93 -3.57
C VAL A 53 -12.32 3.04 -4.11
N MET A 54 -13.07 4.02 -3.62
CA MET A 54 -14.45 4.27 -4.04
C MET A 54 -14.65 5.74 -4.39
N PHE A 55 -15.65 6.03 -5.22
CA PHE A 55 -15.97 7.40 -5.61
C PHE A 55 -16.98 8.01 -4.64
N LEU A 56 -16.62 9.15 -4.07
CA LEU A 56 -17.48 10.00 -3.24
C LEU A 56 -18.02 11.16 -4.09
N LYS A 57 -19.35 11.27 -4.15
CA LYS A 57 -20.01 12.36 -4.87
C LYS A 57 -19.84 13.68 -4.11
N GLY A 58 -19.71 14.77 -4.86
CA GLY A 58 -19.49 16.09 -4.30
C GLY A 58 -20.67 16.60 -3.47
N ASN A 59 -20.36 17.55 -2.58
CA ASN A 59 -21.25 18.13 -1.55
C ASN A 59 -21.59 17.19 -0.38
N ASP A 60 -20.99 15.99 -0.32
CA ASP A 60 -21.05 15.17 0.88
C ASP A 60 -20.11 15.68 1.97
N ILE A 61 -20.26 15.14 3.18
CA ILE A 61 -19.51 15.53 4.39
C ILE A 61 -18.74 14.31 4.88
N ILE A 62 -17.43 14.46 5.06
CA ILE A 62 -16.63 13.51 5.84
C ILE A 62 -16.62 13.99 7.29
N ARG A 63 -17.11 13.13 8.19
CA ARG A 63 -17.20 13.41 9.64
C ARG A 63 -16.05 12.72 10.36
N PHE A 64 -15.47 13.33 11.39
CA PHE A 64 -14.61 12.55 12.30
C PHE A 64 -15.51 11.78 13.29
N PHE A 65 -15.37 10.46 13.39
CA PHE A 65 -16.05 9.66 14.41
C PHE A 65 -15.14 9.56 15.66
N PRO A 66 -15.67 9.29 16.86
CA PRO A 66 -17.08 9.11 17.22
C PRO A 66 -17.81 10.38 17.64
N ASP A 67 -17.15 11.54 17.66
CA ASP A 67 -17.72 12.74 18.26
C ASP A 67 -18.55 13.56 17.26
N ASP A 68 -19.83 13.71 17.56
CA ASP A 68 -20.81 14.56 16.85
C ASP A 68 -20.44 16.06 16.83
N LYS A 69 -19.48 16.44 17.67
CA LYS A 69 -18.92 17.80 17.82
C LYS A 69 -17.58 18.00 17.14
N SER A 70 -17.02 16.96 16.53
CA SER A 70 -15.76 17.08 15.80
C SER A 70 -15.95 17.93 14.53
N ASP A 71 -14.86 18.54 14.07
CA ASP A 71 -14.85 19.27 12.82
C ASP A 71 -15.32 18.38 11.66
N SER A 72 -15.84 18.97 10.61
CA SER A 72 -16.27 18.19 9.44
C SER A 72 -15.61 18.77 8.21
N ILE A 73 -15.17 17.90 7.31
CA ILE A 73 -14.72 18.31 6.00
C ILE A 73 -15.97 18.50 5.15
N LYS A 74 -16.32 19.76 4.96
CA LYS A 74 -17.49 20.19 4.17
C LYS A 74 -17.05 20.50 2.73
N GLU A 75 -18.04 20.55 1.84
CA GLU A 75 -17.84 21.00 0.45
C GLU A 75 -16.82 20.17 -0.33
N ILE A 76 -16.76 18.86 -0.04
CA ILE A 76 -15.89 17.95 -0.77
C ILE A 76 -16.35 17.92 -2.22
N LYS A 77 -15.44 18.18 -3.15
CA LYS A 77 -15.70 17.99 -4.58
C LYS A 77 -15.79 16.50 -4.88
N ASN A 78 -16.38 16.16 -6.01
CA ASN A 78 -16.30 14.80 -6.57
C ASN A 78 -14.86 14.28 -6.50
N THR A 79 -14.66 13.17 -5.80
CA THR A 79 -13.31 12.65 -5.54
C THR A 79 -13.34 11.13 -5.33
N TYR A 80 -12.17 10.52 -5.38
CA TYR A 80 -11.98 9.16 -4.91
C TYR A 80 -11.46 9.17 -3.47
N VAL A 81 -11.89 8.19 -2.69
CA VAL A 81 -11.48 7.97 -1.31
C VAL A 81 -11.07 6.51 -1.11
N THR A 82 -10.12 6.28 -0.21
CA THR A 82 -9.71 4.92 0.17
C THR A 82 -10.53 4.48 1.39
N VAL A 83 -11.37 3.48 1.22
CA VAL A 83 -12.16 2.82 2.27
C VAL A 83 -11.33 1.73 2.94
N TYR A 84 -11.18 1.79 4.26
CA TYR A 84 -10.46 0.78 5.04
C TYR A 84 -11.38 -0.18 5.79
N ASN A 85 -12.59 0.25 6.10
CA ASN A 85 -13.53 -0.56 6.84
C ASN A 85 -14.96 -0.01 6.69
N VAL A 86 -15.95 -0.84 6.96
CA VAL A 86 -17.35 -0.44 7.09
C VAL A 86 -17.84 -0.87 8.46
N ILE A 87 -18.42 0.07 9.21
CA ILE A 87 -18.94 -0.15 10.56
C ILE A 87 -20.43 0.20 10.62
N ASN A 88 -21.13 -0.40 11.57
CA ASN A 88 -22.51 -0.05 11.89
C ASN A 88 -22.56 0.85 13.13
N ASN A 89 -23.34 1.93 13.08
CA ASN A 89 -23.60 2.74 14.27
C ASN A 89 -24.72 2.13 15.14
N ALA A 90 -25.04 2.77 16.26
CA ALA A 90 -26.09 2.31 17.19
C ALA A 90 -27.50 2.23 16.54
N GLU A 91 -27.72 3.00 15.48
CA GLU A 91 -28.97 3.03 14.71
C GLU A 91 -28.98 2.03 13.54
N ARG A 92 -27.91 1.21 13.41
CA ARG A 92 -27.69 0.23 12.31
C ARG A 92 -27.52 0.88 10.94
N GLU A 93 -27.04 2.11 10.90
CA GLU A 93 -26.57 2.73 9.66
C GLU A 93 -25.14 2.29 9.35
N GLU A 94 -24.86 2.02 8.08
CA GLU A 94 -23.52 1.65 7.61
C GLU A 94 -22.67 2.88 7.28
N TRP A 95 -21.49 2.94 7.88
CA TRP A 95 -20.54 4.02 7.73
C TRP A 95 -19.17 3.45 7.33
N ALA A 96 -18.61 3.99 6.26
CA ALA A 96 -17.29 3.67 5.76
C ALA A 96 -16.22 4.55 6.43
N ILE A 97 -15.16 3.92 6.92
CA ILE A 97 -13.93 4.60 7.35
C ILE A 97 -13.13 4.90 6.09
N VAL A 98 -12.95 6.18 5.80
CA VAL A 98 -12.32 6.65 4.57
C VAL A 98 -11.07 7.47 4.86
N GLU A 99 -10.09 7.35 3.98
CA GLU A 99 -9.03 8.33 3.78
C GLU A 99 -9.34 9.16 2.54
N TYR A 100 -9.28 10.47 2.74
CA TYR A 100 -9.48 11.49 1.73
C TYR A 100 -8.22 12.34 1.66
N ILE A 101 -7.81 12.67 0.44
CA ILE A 101 -6.70 13.57 0.16
C ILE A 101 -7.29 14.87 -0.34
N ASP A 102 -7.04 15.96 0.38
CA ASP A 102 -7.56 17.27 0.01
C ASP A 102 -6.77 17.92 -1.14
N GLU A 103 -7.22 19.11 -1.58
CA GLU A 103 -6.59 19.85 -2.69
C GLU A 103 -5.15 20.30 -2.38
N VAL A 104 -4.74 20.33 -1.11
CA VAL A 104 -3.37 20.63 -0.66
C VAL A 104 -2.60 19.35 -0.28
N ASN A 105 -3.15 18.17 -0.58
CA ASN A 105 -2.60 16.84 -0.37
C ASN A 105 -2.36 16.48 1.10
N GLN A 106 -3.14 17.06 2.00
CA GLN A 106 -3.20 16.56 3.36
C GLN A 106 -4.12 15.34 3.42
N LYS A 107 -3.60 14.34 4.11
CA LYS A 107 -4.30 13.10 4.38
C LYS A 107 -5.26 13.32 5.53
N HIS A 108 -6.54 13.09 5.27
CA HIS A 108 -7.60 13.19 6.25
C HIS A 108 -8.28 11.85 6.40
N HIS A 109 -8.59 11.48 7.64
CA HIS A 109 -9.40 10.30 7.93
C HIS A 109 -10.77 10.74 8.40
N GLY A 110 -11.80 10.02 8.00
CA GLY A 110 -13.12 10.24 8.55
C GLY A 110 -14.11 9.19 8.09
N TYR A 111 -15.37 9.55 8.20
CA TYR A 111 -16.49 8.64 8.05
C TYR A 111 -17.49 9.23 7.09
N VAL A 112 -17.98 8.37 6.22
CA VAL A 112 -19.04 8.69 5.27
C VAL A 112 -20.05 7.57 5.26
N MET A 113 -21.33 7.89 5.10
CA MET A 113 -22.36 6.86 4.94
C MET A 113 -22.03 6.01 3.71
N SER A 114 -22.06 4.68 3.84
CA SER A 114 -21.66 3.77 2.76
C SER A 114 -22.50 3.98 1.49
N GLU A 115 -23.78 4.36 1.62
CA GLU A 115 -24.66 4.67 0.48
C GLU A 115 -24.19 5.86 -0.39
N ARG A 116 -23.27 6.68 0.10
CA ARG A 116 -22.68 7.82 -0.63
C ARG A 116 -21.47 7.42 -1.47
N LEU A 117 -20.96 6.22 -1.24
CA LEU A 117 -19.86 5.66 -1.99
C LEU A 117 -20.39 4.85 -3.16
N SER A 118 -19.74 5.00 -4.30
CA SER A 118 -20.07 4.25 -5.50
C SER A 118 -18.83 3.57 -6.07
N ASP A 119 -19.02 2.33 -6.50
CA ASP A 119 -18.07 1.66 -7.37
C ASP A 119 -18.12 2.35 -8.73
N ARG A 120 -17.09 3.13 -9.04
CA ARG A 120 -16.85 3.58 -10.41
C ARG A 120 -15.70 2.75 -10.97
N PRO A 121 -15.81 2.26 -12.22
CA PRO A 121 -14.69 1.59 -12.83
C PRO A 121 -13.53 2.59 -12.94
N ASN A 122 -12.41 2.25 -12.31
CA ASN A 122 -11.13 2.90 -12.54
C ASN A 122 -10.71 2.51 -13.95
N ILE A 123 -11.07 3.32 -14.95
CA ILE A 123 -10.65 3.09 -16.34
C ILE A 123 -9.25 3.69 -16.46
N PRO A 124 -8.19 2.86 -16.51
CA PRO A 124 -6.83 3.37 -16.53
C PRO A 124 -6.60 4.17 -17.82
N GLN A 125 -6.00 5.34 -17.69
CA GLN A 125 -5.53 6.10 -18.86
C GLN A 125 -4.24 5.50 -19.43
N TYR A 126 -3.46 4.84 -18.57
CA TYR A 126 -2.19 4.21 -18.88
C TYR A 126 -2.26 2.74 -18.48
N VAL A 127 -1.78 1.85 -19.34
CA VAL A 127 -1.68 0.41 -19.11
C VAL A 127 -0.38 -0.10 -19.70
N CYS A 128 0.48 -0.71 -18.87
CA CYS A 128 1.65 -1.45 -19.31
C CYS A 128 1.58 -2.87 -18.75
N ASN A 129 1.49 -3.87 -19.61
CA ASN A 129 1.44 -5.29 -19.22
C ASN A 129 2.80 -5.99 -19.31
N GLN A 130 3.81 -5.30 -19.85
CA GLN A 130 5.09 -5.83 -20.24
C GLN A 130 5.99 -5.99 -19.02
N GLU A 131 6.07 -4.97 -18.17
CA GLU A 131 6.79 -5.00 -16.90
C GLU A 131 5.92 -4.74 -15.69
N ALA A 132 6.42 -5.15 -14.53
CA ALA A 132 5.85 -4.89 -13.22
C ALA A 132 6.95 -4.87 -12.17
N ILE A 133 6.73 -4.14 -11.09
CA ILE A 133 7.61 -4.17 -9.92
C ILE A 133 6.82 -4.75 -8.76
N SER A 134 7.28 -5.88 -8.23
CA SER A 134 6.64 -6.67 -7.19
C SER A 134 5.15 -6.89 -7.47
N ASP A 135 4.84 -7.34 -8.69
CA ASP A 135 3.47 -7.60 -9.17
C ASP A 135 2.55 -6.37 -9.33
N ILE A 136 3.09 -5.15 -9.19
CA ILE A 136 2.40 -3.90 -9.53
C ILE A 136 2.85 -3.41 -10.89
N ALA A 137 1.88 -3.27 -11.80
CA ALA A 137 2.04 -2.79 -13.15
C ALA A 137 1.44 -1.38 -13.32
N ILE A 138 1.81 -0.69 -14.39
CA ILE A 138 1.15 0.56 -14.77
C ILE A 138 -0.28 0.26 -15.20
N GLY A 139 -1.24 1.01 -14.63
CA GLY A 139 -2.67 0.80 -14.81
C GLY A 139 -3.33 -0.02 -13.69
N ASP A 140 -2.58 -0.63 -12.79
CA ASP A 140 -3.14 -1.24 -11.58
C ASP A 140 -3.77 -0.17 -10.67
N GLY A 141 -4.80 -0.55 -9.91
CA GLY A 141 -5.42 0.35 -8.94
C GLY A 141 -4.52 0.63 -7.73
N LEU A 142 -4.65 1.82 -7.13
CA LEU A 142 -3.96 2.20 -5.89
C LEU A 142 -4.15 1.15 -4.78
N GLU A 143 -5.33 0.54 -4.67
CA GLU A 143 -5.64 -0.53 -3.70
C GLU A 143 -4.59 -1.64 -3.72
N LYS A 144 -4.26 -2.12 -4.93
CA LYS A 144 -3.30 -3.19 -5.13
C LYS A 144 -1.90 -2.77 -4.68
N ALA A 145 -1.51 -1.52 -4.97
CA ALA A 145 -0.24 -0.97 -4.51
C ALA A 145 -0.17 -0.90 -2.98
N ILE A 146 -1.24 -0.48 -2.30
CA ILE A 146 -1.28 -0.44 -0.83
C ILE A 146 -1.20 -1.86 -0.24
N ILE A 147 -1.94 -2.82 -0.80
CA ILE A 147 -1.88 -4.23 -0.35
C ILE A 147 -0.48 -4.80 -0.52
N GLN A 148 0.20 -4.47 -1.61
CA GLN A 148 1.49 -5.04 -1.96
C GLN A 148 2.68 -4.36 -1.27
N TYR A 149 2.67 -3.04 -1.16
CA TYR A 149 3.78 -2.25 -0.61
C TYR A 149 3.57 -1.88 0.87
N GLY A 150 2.36 -1.99 1.39
CA GLY A 150 2.00 -1.70 2.77
C GLY A 150 1.20 -0.41 2.96
N ASP A 151 0.69 -0.21 4.16
CA ASP A 151 -0.17 0.92 4.56
C ASP A 151 0.60 2.10 5.20
N ASP A 152 1.89 1.93 5.50
CA ASP A 152 2.77 3.01 5.93
C ASP A 152 3.28 3.81 4.73
N TYR A 153 2.49 4.81 4.31
CA TYR A 153 2.87 5.73 3.25
C TYR A 153 2.58 7.20 3.59
N GLU A 154 3.27 8.09 2.89
CA GLU A 154 2.90 9.50 2.83
C GLU A 154 2.45 9.89 1.42
N VAL A 155 1.58 10.89 1.36
CA VAL A 155 1.03 11.42 0.12
C VAL A 155 1.57 12.83 -0.10
N TYR A 156 2.03 13.11 -1.31
CA TYR A 156 2.41 14.46 -1.73
C TYR A 156 2.23 14.66 -3.23
N LYS A 157 1.98 15.91 -3.63
CA LYS A 157 1.91 16.28 -5.04
C LYS A 157 3.28 16.64 -5.58
N SER A 158 3.58 16.15 -6.77
CA SER A 158 4.61 16.69 -7.65
C SER A 158 3.93 17.37 -8.84
N GLU A 159 4.71 18.06 -9.67
CA GLU A 159 4.25 18.52 -10.98
C GLU A 159 3.68 17.36 -11.82
N PHE A 160 4.24 16.17 -11.62
CA PHE A 160 3.87 14.93 -12.28
C PHE A 160 2.69 14.18 -11.65
N GLY A 161 1.97 14.70 -10.64
CA GLY A 161 0.75 14.06 -10.10
C GLY A 161 0.78 13.77 -8.61
N ILE A 162 -0.05 12.81 -8.16
CA ILE A 162 -0.15 12.42 -6.74
C ILE A 162 0.79 11.25 -6.48
N ASN A 163 1.71 11.40 -5.53
CA ASN A 163 2.69 10.38 -5.19
C ASN A 163 2.36 9.76 -3.85
N TYR A 164 2.44 8.43 -3.79
CA TYR A 164 2.37 7.63 -2.59
C TYR A 164 3.77 7.07 -2.34
N ALA A 165 4.43 7.59 -1.32
CA ALA A 165 5.75 7.12 -0.90
C ALA A 165 5.60 6.14 0.26
N PHE A 166 5.77 4.86 -0.05
CA PHE A 166 5.69 3.74 0.88
C PHE A 166 6.98 3.61 1.69
N ASN A 167 6.82 3.17 2.94
CA ASN A 167 7.79 3.28 4.03
C ASN A 167 8.17 4.75 4.24
N LYS A 168 7.31 5.50 4.93
CA LYS A 168 7.37 6.96 5.06
C LYS A 168 8.74 7.50 5.48
N LYS A 169 9.52 6.73 6.25
CA LYS A 169 10.85 7.15 6.72
C LYS A 169 11.90 7.14 5.60
N ASN A 170 11.81 6.18 4.70
CA ASN A 170 12.86 5.88 3.73
C ASN A 170 12.43 6.12 2.28
N ARG A 171 11.11 6.21 2.01
CA ARG A 171 10.52 6.32 0.67
C ARG A 171 11.06 5.23 -0.27
N ASP A 172 10.98 4.00 0.22
CA ASP A 172 11.53 2.81 -0.45
C ASP A 172 10.92 2.62 -1.84
N VAL A 173 9.62 2.88 -1.94
CA VAL A 173 8.85 2.83 -3.19
C VAL A 173 8.02 4.10 -3.30
N ILE A 174 8.08 4.76 -4.44
CA ILE A 174 7.23 5.89 -4.79
C ILE A 174 6.35 5.44 -5.95
N THR A 175 5.05 5.38 -5.72
CA THR A 175 4.06 5.12 -6.77
C THR A 175 3.34 6.40 -7.09
N GLN A 176 3.34 6.75 -8.35
CA GLN A 176 2.58 7.88 -8.84
C GLN A 176 1.21 7.42 -9.33
N ILE A 177 0.18 8.12 -8.92
CA ILE A 177 -1.22 7.81 -9.22
C ILE A 177 -1.79 8.89 -10.13
N ASP A 178 -2.44 8.46 -11.21
CA ASP A 178 -3.22 9.35 -12.06
C ASP A 178 -4.45 9.86 -11.27
N PRO A 179 -4.61 11.18 -11.07
CA PRO A 179 -5.71 11.72 -10.28
C PRO A 179 -7.10 11.50 -10.90
N MET A 180 -7.18 11.18 -12.21
CA MET A 180 -8.47 10.97 -12.88
C MET A 180 -8.97 9.53 -12.77
N SER A 181 -8.09 8.56 -12.96
CA SER A 181 -8.40 7.12 -12.95
C SER A 181 -8.05 6.41 -11.65
N PHE A 182 -7.28 7.06 -10.75
CA PHE A 182 -6.79 6.47 -9.50
C PHE A 182 -5.98 5.17 -9.68
N THR A 183 -5.32 5.05 -10.84
CA THR A 183 -4.42 3.95 -11.17
C THR A 183 -2.97 4.38 -11.16
N VAL A 184 -2.08 3.42 -10.96
CA VAL A 184 -0.63 3.58 -11.05
C VAL A 184 -0.24 4.08 -12.44
N LYS A 185 0.57 5.12 -12.48
CA LYS A 185 1.13 5.69 -13.72
C LYS A 185 2.66 5.68 -13.78
N ALA A 186 3.31 5.65 -12.63
CA ALA A 186 4.76 5.43 -12.52
C ALA A 186 5.11 4.74 -11.20
N ILE A 187 6.22 4.03 -11.19
CA ILE A 187 6.78 3.37 -10.00
C ILE A 187 8.28 3.66 -9.96
N ILE A 188 8.77 4.07 -8.81
CA ILE A 188 10.21 4.26 -8.54
C ILE A 188 10.55 3.48 -7.28
N VAL A 189 11.60 2.67 -7.33
CA VAL A 189 12.08 1.86 -6.21
C VAL A 189 13.51 2.24 -5.88
N ASN A 190 13.77 2.57 -4.62
CA ASN A 190 15.07 2.99 -4.11
C ASN A 190 15.66 2.02 -3.07
N SER A 191 14.96 0.94 -2.76
CA SER A 191 15.34 -0.03 -1.73
C SER A 191 15.26 -1.46 -2.22
N SER A 192 16.08 -2.34 -1.64
CA SER A 192 16.04 -3.78 -1.90
C SER A 192 14.73 -4.39 -1.40
N GLY A 193 14.34 -5.55 -1.93
CA GLY A 193 13.14 -6.29 -1.53
C GLY A 193 12.02 -6.22 -2.58
N TYR A 194 11.99 -5.16 -3.38
CA TYR A 194 11.04 -4.97 -4.47
C TYR A 194 11.70 -5.36 -5.80
N LYS A 195 11.05 -6.24 -6.55
CA LYS A 195 11.69 -6.94 -7.68
C LYS A 195 10.98 -6.68 -9.00
N THR A 196 11.72 -6.56 -10.08
CA THR A 196 11.16 -6.65 -11.43
C THR A 196 10.67 -8.07 -11.71
N LYS A 197 9.94 -8.28 -12.83
CA LYS A 197 9.54 -9.63 -13.28
C LYS A 197 10.71 -10.59 -13.46
N GLU A 198 11.88 -10.05 -13.77
CA GLU A 198 13.14 -10.77 -13.93
C GLU A 198 13.88 -11.02 -12.60
N ASN A 199 13.24 -10.74 -11.47
CA ASN A 199 13.79 -10.86 -10.13
C ASN A 199 15.00 -9.95 -9.84
N PHE A 200 15.15 -8.85 -10.57
CA PHE A 200 16.16 -7.84 -10.25
C PHE A 200 15.62 -6.80 -9.26
N GLN A 201 16.49 -6.26 -8.42
CA GLN A 201 16.17 -5.28 -7.38
C GLN A 201 17.36 -4.35 -7.13
N VAL A 202 17.13 -3.28 -6.38
CA VAL A 202 18.19 -2.41 -5.86
C VAL A 202 19.23 -3.22 -5.08
N GLY A 203 20.50 -2.90 -5.30
CA GLY A 203 21.67 -3.59 -4.78
C GLY A 203 22.20 -4.72 -5.66
N HIS A 204 21.48 -5.12 -6.72
CA HIS A 204 22.01 -6.08 -7.69
C HIS A 204 23.10 -5.45 -8.58
N ASN A 205 23.99 -6.29 -9.11
CA ASN A 205 25.06 -5.86 -10.02
C ASN A 205 24.47 -5.27 -11.31
N ALA A 206 24.88 -4.05 -11.66
CA ALA A 206 24.32 -3.28 -12.75
C ALA A 206 24.58 -3.92 -14.13
N ILE A 207 25.80 -4.43 -14.38
CA ILE A 207 26.15 -5.09 -15.65
C ILE A 207 25.22 -6.26 -15.93
N LYS A 208 24.99 -7.12 -14.93
CA LYS A 208 24.11 -8.28 -15.09
C LYS A 208 22.66 -7.88 -15.40
N VAL A 209 22.17 -6.83 -14.76
CA VAL A 209 20.80 -6.32 -14.97
C VAL A 209 20.68 -5.74 -16.38
N ILE A 210 21.60 -4.85 -16.77
CA ILE A 210 21.62 -4.18 -18.07
C ILE A 210 21.72 -5.19 -19.21
N GLU A 211 22.65 -6.15 -19.14
CA GLU A 211 22.79 -7.18 -20.18
C GLU A 211 21.56 -8.09 -20.28
N SER A 212 20.89 -8.36 -19.16
CA SER A 212 19.64 -9.11 -19.17
C SER A 212 18.53 -8.35 -19.89
N TYR A 213 18.33 -7.06 -19.60
CA TYR A 213 17.28 -6.24 -20.21
C TYR A 213 17.58 -5.92 -21.68
N LYS A 214 18.84 -5.70 -22.04
CA LYS A 214 19.31 -5.51 -23.42
C LYS A 214 19.00 -6.68 -24.34
N SER A 215 18.91 -7.90 -23.79
CA SER A 215 18.52 -9.08 -24.57
C SER A 215 17.01 -9.14 -24.90
N LYS A 216 16.20 -8.27 -24.28
CA LYS A 216 14.72 -8.32 -24.32
C LYS A 216 14.09 -7.09 -24.94
N TYR A 217 14.64 -5.93 -24.64
CA TYR A 217 14.04 -4.64 -24.96
C TYR A 217 15.01 -3.78 -25.75
N GLU A 218 14.45 -2.85 -26.51
CA GLU A 218 15.25 -1.87 -27.23
C GLU A 218 15.85 -0.89 -26.22
N MET A 219 17.17 -0.73 -26.26
CA MET A 219 17.84 0.27 -25.44
C MET A 219 17.46 1.66 -25.95
N ASN A 220 17.44 2.65 -25.06
CA ASN A 220 17.28 4.03 -25.46
C ASN A 220 18.50 4.48 -26.30
N THR A 221 18.39 4.44 -27.62
CA THR A 221 19.44 4.96 -28.52
C THR A 221 19.24 6.43 -28.86
N ASP A 222 18.05 6.97 -28.58
CA ASP A 222 17.74 8.37 -28.80
C ASP A 222 18.14 9.19 -27.57
N GLN A 223 19.24 9.93 -27.71
CA GLN A 223 19.69 10.95 -26.74
C GLN A 223 18.62 12.01 -26.39
N GLN A 224 17.46 11.99 -27.06
CA GLN A 224 16.35 12.90 -26.80
C GLN A 224 15.46 12.48 -25.62
N LEU A 225 15.46 11.19 -25.24
CA LEU A 225 14.58 10.72 -24.15
C LEU A 225 15.24 10.85 -22.78
N PHE A 226 16.53 10.49 -22.62
CA PHE A 226 17.25 10.62 -21.34
C PHE A 226 18.76 10.77 -21.58
N ASN A 227 19.36 11.85 -21.07
CA ASN A 227 20.73 12.25 -21.42
C ASN A 227 21.81 11.61 -20.54
N ASP A 228 21.49 11.16 -19.32
CA ASP A 228 22.54 10.86 -18.35
C ASP A 228 23.09 9.44 -18.47
N ARG A 229 22.27 8.44 -18.82
CA ARG A 229 22.65 7.00 -18.96
C ARG A 229 21.73 6.21 -19.90
N PRO A 230 21.73 6.49 -21.22
CA PRO A 230 20.90 5.78 -22.19
C PRO A 230 21.10 4.26 -22.17
N GLU A 231 22.28 3.79 -21.76
CA GLU A 231 22.62 2.38 -21.69
C GLU A 231 21.87 1.56 -20.64
N SER A 232 21.21 2.23 -19.68
CA SER A 232 20.45 1.59 -18.60
C SER A 232 18.96 1.87 -18.67
N THR A 233 18.49 2.40 -19.80
CA THR A 233 17.10 2.77 -20.04
C THR A 233 16.58 1.99 -21.23
N PHE A 234 15.43 1.34 -21.08
CA PHE A 234 14.90 0.41 -22.06
C PHE A 234 13.45 0.77 -22.42
N ASP A 235 13.17 0.87 -23.72
CA ASP A 235 11.82 0.96 -24.25
C ASP A 235 11.16 -0.42 -24.17
N ILE A 236 10.11 -0.53 -23.36
CA ILE A 236 9.37 -1.77 -23.14
C ILE A 236 8.09 -1.82 -23.99
N GLY A 237 7.94 -0.91 -24.96
CA GLY A 237 6.82 -0.79 -25.89
C GLY A 237 5.73 0.17 -25.41
N ASP A 238 4.85 0.57 -26.34
CA ASP A 238 3.64 1.37 -26.08
C ASP A 238 3.90 2.71 -25.35
N GLY A 239 5.11 3.27 -25.50
CA GLY A 239 5.52 4.52 -24.86
C GLY A 239 5.90 4.38 -23.40
N TYR A 240 6.24 3.18 -22.93
CA TYR A 240 6.73 2.94 -21.56
C TYR A 240 8.21 2.63 -21.53
N VAL A 241 8.84 2.98 -20.42
CA VAL A 241 10.26 2.77 -20.16
C VAL A 241 10.47 2.13 -18.81
N ILE A 242 11.48 1.26 -18.76
CA ILE A 242 12.13 0.88 -17.50
C ILE A 242 13.57 1.41 -17.47
N GLU A 243 13.93 2.04 -16.36
CA GLU A 243 15.25 2.63 -16.14
C GLU A 243 15.91 2.02 -14.91
N PHE A 244 17.21 1.74 -15.03
CA PHE A 244 18.05 1.21 -13.97
C PHE A 244 19.17 2.18 -13.60
N ASN A 245 18.95 2.99 -12.57
CA ASN A 245 20.00 3.84 -12.04
C ASN A 245 21.02 3.02 -11.25
N TYR A 246 22.31 3.32 -11.42
CA TYR A 246 23.40 2.61 -10.76
C TYR A 246 24.52 3.53 -10.27
N GLU A 247 25.37 3.01 -9.39
CA GLU A 247 26.61 3.65 -8.98
C GLU A 247 27.78 2.66 -9.01
N PRO A 248 29.02 3.09 -9.31
CA PRO A 248 29.43 4.45 -9.72
C PRO A 248 28.93 4.83 -11.12
N LYS A 249 29.14 6.09 -11.55
CA LYS A 249 28.64 6.61 -12.84
C LYS A 249 29.18 5.85 -14.05
N GLU A 250 30.44 5.45 -14.01
CA GLU A 250 31.00 4.56 -15.03
C GLU A 250 30.60 3.13 -14.74
N LEU A 251 29.98 2.45 -15.71
CA LEU A 251 29.54 1.08 -15.55
C LEU A 251 30.76 0.14 -15.46
N GLY A 252 30.87 -0.58 -14.35
CA GLY A 252 31.96 -1.51 -14.08
C GLY A 252 31.51 -2.71 -13.23
N GLU A 253 32.44 -3.62 -12.95
CA GLU A 253 32.13 -4.88 -12.23
C GLU A 253 31.59 -4.64 -10.81
N GLU A 254 31.97 -3.53 -10.17
CA GLU A 254 31.49 -3.14 -8.84
C GLU A 254 30.20 -2.31 -8.89
N SER A 255 29.67 -2.00 -10.09
CA SER A 255 28.47 -1.18 -10.20
C SER A 255 27.24 -1.91 -9.66
N ILE A 256 26.46 -1.21 -8.84
CA ILE A 256 25.22 -1.71 -8.24
C ILE A 256 24.04 -0.83 -8.63
N ILE A 257 22.88 -1.44 -8.82
CA ILE A 257 21.62 -0.72 -9.02
C ILE A 257 21.28 0.03 -7.74
N THR A 258 21.01 1.33 -7.86
CA THR A 258 20.61 2.21 -6.76
C THR A 258 19.14 2.61 -6.86
N SER A 259 18.55 2.58 -8.05
CA SER A 259 17.11 2.81 -8.23
C SER A 259 16.59 2.12 -9.49
N ILE A 260 15.31 1.74 -9.48
CA ILE A 260 14.59 1.17 -10.62
C ILE A 260 13.32 1.98 -10.84
N SER A 261 13.11 2.48 -12.05
CA SER A 261 11.94 3.28 -12.41
C SER A 261 11.18 2.64 -13.56
N LEU A 262 9.85 2.62 -13.49
CA LEU A 262 8.94 2.14 -14.53
C LEU A 262 7.87 3.21 -14.77
N TYR A 263 7.75 3.71 -16.01
CA TYR A 263 6.88 4.86 -16.29
C TYR A 263 6.55 5.03 -17.78
N ASN A 264 5.62 5.95 -18.07
CA ASN A 264 5.21 6.32 -19.43
C ASN A 264 5.93 7.61 -19.91
N ILE A 265 6.41 7.64 -21.15
CA ILE A 265 7.15 8.76 -21.74
C ILE A 265 6.22 9.83 -22.32
N THR A 266 5.03 9.45 -22.80
CA THR A 266 4.15 10.32 -23.58
C THR A 266 3.59 11.54 -22.83
N ASP A 267 3.74 11.59 -21.51
CA ASP A 267 3.37 12.77 -20.72
C ASP A 267 4.44 13.89 -20.75
N GLY A 268 5.62 13.69 -21.35
CA GLY A 268 6.63 14.75 -21.51
C GLY A 268 7.15 15.33 -20.19
N ASP A 269 6.94 14.58 -19.11
CA ASP A 269 6.98 15.01 -17.72
C ASP A 269 8.16 14.30 -17.02
N TRP A 270 9.40 14.67 -17.39
CA TRP A 270 10.64 14.16 -16.79
C TRP A 270 11.71 15.26 -16.66
#